data_AF-A0A858SND8-F1
#
_entry.id   AF-A0A858SND8-F1
#
_cell.length_a   1.000
_cell.length_b   1.000
_cell.length_c   1.000
_cell.angle_alpha   90.00
_cell.angle_beta   90.00
_cell.angle_gamma   90.00
#
_symmetry.space_group_name_H-M   'P 1'
#
loop_
_entity.id
_entity.type
_entity.pdbx_description
1 polymer ?
#
loop_
_entity_poly.entity_id
_entity_poly.type
_entity_poly.pdbx_seq_one_letter_code
_entity_poly.pdbx_strand_id
1 'polypeptide(L)'
;MGDGSLVEFASVIDAVQCAIDVQEALAGEASDIILRIGIHLGDVIIEGEDVYGTGVNIAARLEGCAYPGGICISSLVFESLSA
;
A
#
# COMPACT_ATOMS: atom_id res chain seq x y z
N MET A 1 1.10 17.24 4.74
CA MET A 1 1.44 15.90 5.26
C MET A 1 0.44 15.61 6.35
N GLY A 2 -0.40 14.63 6.07
CA GLY A 2 -1.68 14.38 6.73
C GLY A 2 -1.78 12.92 7.13
N ASP A 3 -2.99 12.45 7.32
CA ASP A 3 -3.48 11.13 7.74
C ASP A 3 -3.06 9.92 6.87
N GLY A 4 -1.99 10.03 6.08
CA GLY A 4 -1.50 8.97 5.19
C GLY A 4 0.04 8.85 5.20
N SER A 5 0.51 7.64 4.89
CA SER A 5 1.94 7.29 4.79
C SER A 5 2.22 6.62 3.44
N LEU A 6 3.39 6.89 2.88
CA LEU A 6 3.92 6.19 1.71
C LEU A 6 5.09 5.32 2.15
N VAL A 7 5.01 4.02 1.84
CA VAL A 7 6.03 3.04 2.24
C VAL A 7 6.46 2.26 1.00
N GLU A 8 7.76 2.06 0.86
CA GLU A 8 8.38 1.30 -0.23
C GLU A 8 8.96 -0.01 0.30
N PHE A 9 8.91 -1.03 -0.55
CA PHE A 9 9.44 -2.35 -0.25
C PHE A 9 10.15 -2.90 -1.49
N ALA A 10 11.29 -3.53 -1.28
CA ALA A 10 12.00 -4.26 -2.33
C ALA A 10 11.29 -5.56 -2.77
N SER A 11 10.26 -5.99 -2.04
CA SER A 11 9.53 -7.25 -2.24
C SER A 11 8.02 -7.02 -2.24
N VAL A 12 7.34 -7.52 -3.27
CA VAL A 12 5.87 -7.47 -3.35
C VAL A 12 5.22 -8.26 -2.22
N ILE A 13 5.82 -9.40 -1.86
CA ILE A 13 5.32 -10.26 -0.78
C ILE A 13 5.39 -9.49 0.55
N ASP A 14 6.49 -8.79 0.80
CA ASP A 14 6.70 -8.04 2.04
C ASP A 14 5.72 -6.87 2.14
N ALA A 15 5.49 -6.16 1.02
CA ALA A 15 4.52 -5.07 0.95
C ALA A 15 3.09 -5.55 1.29
N VAL A 16 2.69 -6.69 0.72
CA VAL A 16 1.35 -7.26 0.91
C VAL A 16 1.20 -7.82 2.32
N GLN A 17 2.21 -8.52 2.84
CA GLN A 17 2.18 -9.03 4.20
C GLN A 17 2.11 -7.88 5.22
N CYS A 18 2.91 -6.83 5.03
CA CYS A 18 2.86 -5.65 5.89
C CYS A 18 1.47 -5.00 5.88
N ALA A 19 0.85 -4.87 4.71
CA ALA A 19 -0.50 -4.32 4.62
C ALA A 19 -1.56 -5.17 5.35
N ILE A 20 -1.44 -6.50 5.27
CA ILE A 20 -2.29 -7.44 6.02
C ILE A 20 -2.07 -7.25 7.52
N ASP A 21 -0.82 -7.28 7.98
CA ASP A 21 -0.47 -7.14 9.40
C ASP A 21 -0.99 -5.81 9.98
N VAL A 22 -0.91 -4.71 9.22
CA VAL A 22 -1.45 -3.41 9.61
C VAL A 22 -2.98 -3.45 9.76
N GLN A 23 -3.70 -4.05 8.80
CA GLN A 23 -5.16 -4.15 8.90
C GLN A 23 -5.58 -5.06 10.08
N GLU A 24 -4.87 -6.17 10.29
CA GLU A 24 -5.13 -7.08 11.41
C GLU A 24 -4.86 -6.42 12.77
N ALA A 25 -3.77 -5.67 12.89
CA ALA A 25 -3.45 -4.92 14.11
C ALA A 25 -4.52 -3.88 14.42
N LEU A 26 -5.00 -3.13 13.41
CA LEU A 26 -6.04 -2.12 13.59
C LEU A 26 -7.42 -2.71 13.87
N ALA A 27 -7.71 -3.92 13.39
CA ALA A 27 -8.95 -4.62 13.72
C ALA A 27 -8.92 -5.24 15.13
N GLY A 28 -7.73 -5.62 15.62
CA GLY A 28 -7.53 -6.21 16.94
C GLY A 28 -7.49 -5.18 18.08
N GLU A 29 -7.02 -3.97 17.81
CA GLU A 29 -7.19 -2.84 18.71
C GLU A 29 -8.60 -2.25 18.50
N ALA A 30 -9.29 -1.84 19.56
CA ALA A 30 -10.55 -1.09 19.43
C ALA A 30 -10.26 0.35 18.93
N SER A 31 -9.57 0.44 17.79
CA SER A 31 -9.12 1.65 17.15
C SER A 31 -10.25 2.20 16.31
N ASP A 32 -10.54 3.49 16.47
CA ASP A 32 -11.48 4.22 15.62
C ASP A 32 -10.84 4.58 14.26
N ILE A 33 -9.58 4.19 14.01
CA ILE A 33 -8.86 4.49 12.78
C ILE A 33 -9.15 3.41 11.75
N ILE A 34 -9.70 3.82 10.61
CA ILE A 34 -9.95 2.95 9.46
C ILE A 34 -8.98 3.32 8.33
N LEU A 35 -7.95 2.51 8.13
CA LEU A 35 -7.00 2.71 7.04
C LEU A 35 -7.48 2.06 5.74
N ARG A 36 -7.18 2.73 4.64
CA ARG A 36 -7.22 2.18 3.28
C ARG A 36 -5.79 2.03 2.80
N ILE A 37 -5.50 0.92 2.12
CA ILE A 37 -4.15 0.64 1.63
C ILE A 37 -4.21 0.35 0.13
N GLY A 38 -3.33 0.99 -0.65
CA GLY A 38 -3.13 0.74 -2.07
C GLY A 38 -1.72 0.24 -2.34
N ILE A 39 -1.58 -0.87 -3.07
CA ILE A 39 -0.27 -1.48 -3.37
C ILE A 39 -0.08 -1.61 -4.88
N HIS A 40 1.05 -1.10 -5.35
CA HIS A 40 1.46 -1.19 -6.75
C HIS A 40 2.94 -1.54 -6.87
N LEU A 41 3.25 -2.36 -7.88
CA LEU A 41 4.61 -2.65 -8.32
C LEU A 41 4.90 -1.81 -9.57
N GLY A 42 5.91 -0.95 -9.49
CA GLY A 42 6.35 -0.15 -10.62
C GLY A 42 7.57 0.69 -10.28
N ASP A 43 8.12 1.33 -11.30
CA ASP A 43 9.32 2.16 -11.14
C ASP A 43 9.00 3.42 -10.31
N VAL A 44 9.86 3.67 -9.33
CA VAL A 44 9.86 4.88 -8.50
C VAL A 44 11.26 5.48 -8.49
N ILE A 45 11.32 6.79 -8.32
CA ILE A 45 12.56 7.55 -8.17
C ILE A 45 12.67 7.95 -6.71
N ILE A 46 13.77 7.59 -6.07
CA ILE A 46 14.06 7.94 -4.68
C ILE A 46 15.09 9.07 -4.68
N GLU A 47 14.71 10.22 -4.13
CA GLU A 47 15.60 11.37 -3.94
C GLU A 47 15.66 11.72 -2.44
N GLY A 48 16.70 11.24 -1.76
CA GLY A 48 16.81 11.42 -0.32
C GLY A 48 15.73 10.62 0.43
N GLU A 49 14.84 11.32 1.12
CA GLU A 49 13.70 10.73 1.83
C GLU A 49 12.39 10.78 1.02
N ASP A 50 12.43 11.40 -0.16
CA ASP A 50 11.26 11.54 -1.02
C ASP A 50 11.18 10.43 -2.08
N VAL A 51 9.96 9.97 -2.35
CA VAL A 51 9.67 8.97 -3.38
C VAL A 51 8.71 9.57 -4.42
N TYR A 52 9.12 9.53 -5.68
CA TYR A 52 8.39 10.10 -6.81
C TYR A 52 8.16 9.07 -7.91
N GLY A 53 7.29 9.43 -8.85
CA GLY A 53 7.09 8.70 -10.09
C GLY A 53 5.65 8.25 -10.31
N THR A 54 5.43 7.61 -11.46
CA THR A 54 4.11 7.10 -11.84
C THR A 54 3.62 6.02 -10.87
N GLY A 55 4.54 5.22 -10.33
CA GLY A 55 4.20 4.15 -9.38
C GLY A 55 3.48 4.68 -8.13
N VAL A 56 3.96 5.81 -7.58
CA VAL A 56 3.36 6.47 -6.41
C VAL A 56 1.94 6.96 -6.70
N ASN A 57 1.74 7.59 -7.86
CA ASN A 57 0.42 8.09 -8.27
C ASN A 57 -0.59 6.96 -8.47
N ILE A 58 -0.14 5.80 -8.96
CA ILE A 58 -1.00 4.61 -9.12
C ILE A 58 -1.33 4.02 -7.75
N ALA A 59 -0.35 3.86 -6.86
CA ALA A 59 -0.57 3.35 -5.50
C ALA A 59 -1.59 4.21 -4.73
N ALA A 60 -1.45 5.54 -4.79
CA ALA A 60 -2.39 6.47 -4.18
C ALA A 60 -3.80 6.36 -4.76
N ARG A 61 -3.92 6.16 -6.09
CA ARG A 61 -5.23 5.91 -6.72
C ARG A 61 -5.86 4.61 -6.27
N LEU A 62 -5.07 3.55 -6.10
CA LEU A 62 -5.56 2.27 -5.61
C LEU A 62 -6.03 2.38 -4.15
N GLU A 63 -5.33 3.12 -3.30
CA GLU A 63 -5.77 3.40 -1.93
C GLU A 63 -7.15 4.07 -1.92
N GLY A 64 -7.36 5.09 -2.76
CA GLY A 64 -8.65 5.74 -2.93
C GLY A 64 -9.77 4.83 -3.46
N CYS A 65 -9.43 3.71 -4.11
CA CYS A 65 -10.37 2.70 -4.58
C CYS A 65 -10.62 1.57 -3.55
N ALA A 66 -9.80 1.46 -2.50
CA ALA A 66 -9.99 0.45 -1.48
C ALA A 66 -11.26 0.73 -0.65
N TYR A 67 -11.94 -0.34 -0.22
CA TYR A 67 -12.97 -0.21 0.80
C TYR A 67 -12.35 0.25 2.13
N PRO A 68 -13.09 0.91 3.03
CA PRO A 68 -12.60 1.21 4.38
C PRO A 68 -12.13 -0.08 5.09
N GLY A 69 -10.89 -0.11 5.60
CA GLY A 69 -10.26 -1.31 6.16
C GLY A 69 -9.77 -2.32 5.12
N GLY A 70 -9.77 -1.93 3.84
CA GLY A 70 -9.43 -2.78 2.72
C GLY A 70 -8.04 -2.51 2.16
N ILE A 71 -7.57 -3.48 1.38
CA ILE A 71 -6.33 -3.43 0.59
C ILE A 71 -6.72 -3.55 -0.89
N CYS A 72 -6.35 -2.57 -1.70
CA CYS A 72 -6.49 -2.61 -3.14
C CYS A 72 -5.11 -2.82 -3.78
N ILE A 73 -4.99 -3.81 -4.66
CA ILE A 73 -3.72 -4.14 -5.34
C ILE A 73 -3.87 -3.99 -6.85
N SER A 74 -2.79 -3.58 -7.51
CA SER A 74 -2.75 -3.59 -8.98
C SER A 74 -2.72 -5.01 -9.55
N SER A 75 -3.11 -5.18 -10.82
CA SER A 75 -3.01 -6.46 -11.52
C SER A 75 -1.59 -7.03 -11.53
N LEU A 76 -0.58 -6.17 -11.66
CA LEU A 76 0.84 -6.56 -11.60
C LEU A 76 1.23 -7.19 -10.27
N VAL A 77 0.75 -6.62 -9.16
CA VAL A 77 0.96 -7.19 -7.81
C VAL A 77 0.25 -8.54 -7.71
N PHE A 78 -1.00 -8.64 -8.18
CA PHE A 78 -1.75 -9.90 -8.15
C PHE A 78 -1.08 -11.01 -8.97
N GLU A 79 -0.61 -10.69 -10.17
CA GLU A 79 0.13 -11.61 -11.03
C GLU A 79 1.45 -12.06 -10.37
N SER A 80 2.19 -11.13 -9.76
CA SER A 80 3.45 -11.42 -9.06
C SER A 80 3.28 -12.36 -7.86
N LEU A 81 2.09 -12.42 -7.24
CA LEU A 81 1.80 -13.34 -6.13
C LEU A 81 1.31 -14.72 -6.60
N SER A 82 0.88 -14.81 -7.86
CA SER A 82 0.29 -16.01 -8.45
C SER A 82 1.28 -16.86 -9.24
N ALA A 83 2.53 -16.42 -9.35
CA ALA A 83 3.63 -17.07 -10.05
C ALA A 83 4.43 -17.98 -9.10
#